data_AF-A0A7J9VUY1-F1
#
_entry.id   AF-A0A7J9VUY1-F1
#
_cell.length_a   1.000
_cell.length_b   1.000
_cell.length_c   1.000
_cell.angle_alpha   90.00
_cell.angle_beta   90.00
_cell.angle_gamma   90.00
#
_symmetry.space_group_name_H-M   'P 1'
#
loop_
_entity.id
_entity.type
_entity.pdbx_description
1 polymer ?
#
loop_
_entity_poly.entity_id
_entity_poly.type
_entity_poly.pdbx_seq_one_letter_code
_entity_poly.pdbx_strand_id
1 'polypeptide(L)' 'MWVSLIGMSLILVILLTFVLQNLTRTDIRFLWLDGQLPIGVAILFASIGGILLIAIPATGRIWQLRRGIRHNHTP' A
#
# COMPACT_ATOMS: atom_id res chain seq x y z
N MET A 1 -13.99 -10.72 -16.15
CA MET A 1 -14.69 -9.68 -15.37
C MET A 1 -15.13 -10.19 -13.99
N TRP A 2 -15.84 -11.31 -13.87
CA TRP A 2 -16.27 -11.88 -12.57
C TRP A 2 -15.13 -12.31 -11.63
N VAL A 3 -14.01 -12.79 -12.18
CA VAL A 3 -12.83 -13.20 -11.40
C VAL A 3 -12.23 -12.05 -10.59
N SER A 4 -12.25 -10.82 -11.11
CA SER A 4 -11.76 -9.64 -10.38
C SER A 4 -12.67 -9.29 -9.20
N LEU A 5 -13.98 -9.43 -9.35
CA LEU A 5 -14.95 -9.19 -8.27
C LEU A 5 -14.80 -10.23 -7.16
N ILE A 6 -14.61 -11.50 -7.52
CA ILE A 6 -14.38 -12.59 -6.57
C ILE A 6 -13.05 -12.41 -5.84
N GLY A 7 -11.97 -12.06 -6.56
CA GLY A 7 -10.68 -11.77 -5.95
C GLY A 7 -10.73 -10.60 -4.97
N MET A 8 -11.41 -9.51 -5.34
CA MET A 8 -11.57 -8.35 -4.46
C MET A 8 -12.40 -8.68 -3.21
N SER A 9 -13.46 -9.48 -3.35
CA SER A 9 -14.26 -9.96 -2.22
C SER A 9 -13.44 -10.81 -1.25
N LEU A 10 -12.59 -11.72 -1.77
CA LEU A 10 -11.73 -12.57 -0.95
C LEU A 10 -10.72 -11.74 -0.15
N ILE A 11 -10.10 -10.75 -0.80
CA ILE A 11 -9.18 -9.80 -0.14
C ILE A 11 -9.92 -9.04 0.98
N LEU A 12 -11.15 -8.59 0.72
CA LEU A 12 -11.95 -7.87 1.70
C LEU A 12 -12.25 -8.72 2.94
N VAL A 13 -12.58 -9.99 2.77
CA VAL A 13 -12.83 -10.93 3.87
C VAL A 13 -11.58 -11.16 4.71
N ILE A 14 -10.41 -11.34 4.07
CA ILE A 14 -9.12 -11.50 4.75
C ILE A 14 -8.80 -10.24 5.56
N LEU A 15 -8.98 -9.06 4.97
CA LEU A 15 -8.75 -7.78 5.62
C LEU A 15 -9.67 -7.59 6.84
N LEU A 16 -10.95 -7.91 6.67
CA LEU A 16 -11.95 -7.82 7.74
C LEU A 16 -11.63 -8.77 8.89
N THR A 17 -11.26 -10.02 8.57
CA THR A 17 -10.83 -11.03 9.55
C THR A 17 -9.61 -10.55 10.32
N PHE A 18 -8.62 -10.00 9.60
CA PHE A 18 -7.43 -9.43 10.20
C PHE A 18 -7.75 -8.25 11.13
N VAL A 19 -8.65 -7.33 10.74
CA VAL A 19 -9.10 -6.23 11.61
C VAL A 19 -9.83 -6.75 12.83
N LEU A 20 -10.81 -7.65 12.66
CA LEU A 20 -11.62 -8.21 13.75
C LEU A 20 -10.80 -9.02 14.76
N GLN A 21 -9.81 -9.79 14.30
CA GLN A 21 -8.94 -10.59 15.16
C GLN A 21 -7.91 -9.75 15.89
N ASN A 22 -7.41 -8.70 15.25
CA ASN A 22 -6.36 -7.84 15.81
C ASN A 22 -6.95 -6.55 16.40
N LEU A 23 -8.19 -6.56 16.92
CA LEU A 23 -8.80 -5.40 17.58
C LEU A 23 -8.21 -5.10 18.97
N THR A 24 -7.39 -6.01 19.49
CA THR A 24 -6.65 -5.87 20.74
C THR A 24 -5.57 -4.81 20.60
N ARG A 25 -5.75 -3.71 21.33
CA ARG A 25 -4.77 -2.62 21.41
C ARG A 25 -3.49 -3.15 22.05
N THR A 26 -2.38 -3.00 21.36
CA THR A 26 -1.05 -3.33 21.88
C THR A 26 -0.24 -2.06 21.93
N ASP A 27 0.60 -1.89 22.96
CA ASP A 27 1.52 -0.76 23.02
C ASP A 27 2.58 -0.86 21.92
N ILE A 28 2.63 0.16 21.07
CA ILE A 28 3.61 0.27 19.98
C ILE A 28 4.53 1.46 20.30
N ARG A 29 5.84 1.19 20.37
CA ARG A 29 6.87 2.22 20.52
C ARG A 29 7.64 2.31 19.21
N PHE A 30 7.54 3.44 18.52
CA PHE A 30 8.18 3.66 17.23
C PHE A 30 9.10 4.88 17.28
N LEU A 31 10.41 4.65 17.38
CA LEU A 31 11.47 5.65 17.62
C LEU A 31 11.21 6.56 18.84
N TRP A 32 10.39 7.60 18.68
CA TRP A 32 10.02 8.61 19.69
C TRP A 32 8.50 8.74 19.89
N LEU A 33 7.69 8.00 19.12
CA LEU A 33 6.25 7.98 19.22
C LEU A 33 5.78 6.79 20.05
N ASP A 34 4.97 7.08 21.06
CA ASP A 34 4.24 6.11 21.85
C ASP A 34 2.75 6.18 21.46
N GLY A 35 2.16 5.02 21.14
CA GLY A 35 0.76 4.95 20.76
C GLY A 35 0.17 3.56 20.91
N GLN A 36 -1.10 3.52 21.33
CA GLN A 36 -1.86 2.28 21.43
C GLN A 36 -2.69 2.07 20.17
N LEU A 37 -2.13 1.34 19.22
CA LEU A 37 -2.85 0.88 18.04
C LEU A 37 -2.99 -0.64 18.06
N PRO A 38 -4.10 -1.17 17.54
CA PRO A 38 -4.19 -2.59 17.29
C PRO A 38 -3.11 -3.01 16.28
N ILE A 39 -2.41 -4.11 16.53
CA ILE A 39 -1.26 -4.58 15.72
C ILE A 39 -1.61 -4.62 14.23
N GLY A 40 -2.84 -5.03 13.91
CA GLY A 40 -3.26 -5.12 12.53
C GLY A 40 -3.20 -3.78 11.80
N VAL A 41 -3.67 -2.72 12.45
CA VAL A 41 -3.65 -1.36 11.88
C VAL A 41 -2.22 -0.90 11.64
N ALA A 42 -1.29 -1.21 12.55
CA ALA A 42 0.12 -0.84 12.41
C ALA A 42 0.79 -1.48 11.20
N ILE A 43 0.55 -2.78 10.95
CA ILE A 43 1.11 -3.50 9.79
C ILE A 43 0.50 -2.99 8.46
N LEU A 44 -0.77 -2.60 8.46
CA LEU A 44 -1.41 -1.98 7.28
C LEU A 44 -0.76 -0.63 6.95
N PHE A 45 -0.55 0.24 7.94
CA PHE A 45 0.16 1.49 7.74
C PHE A 45 1.60 1.26 7.26
N ALA A 46 2.32 0.30 7.84
CA ALA A 46 3.66 -0.07 7.39
C ALA A 46 3.68 -0.55 5.93
N SER A 47 2.68 -1.35 5.53
CA SER A 47 2.53 -1.84 4.16
C SER A 47 2.22 -0.69 3.19
N ILE A 48 1.31 0.22 3.55
CA ILE A 48 1.02 1.43 2.75
C ILE A 48 2.27 2.29 2.60
N GLY A 49 3.03 2.50 3.67
CA GLY A 49 4.30 3.23 3.64
C GLY A 49 5.31 2.60 2.67
N GLY A 50 5.47 1.27 2.72
CA GLY A 50 6.31 0.51 1.79
C GLY A 50 5.86 0.63 0.33
N ILE A 51 4.56 0.54 0.07
CA ILE A 51 3.99 0.72 -1.28
C ILE A 51 4.26 2.14 -1.78
N LEU A 52 4.03 3.17 -0.97
CA LEU A 52 4.25 4.57 -1.35
C LEU A 52 5.73 4.83 -1.69
N LEU A 53 6.64 4.29 -0.88
CA LEU A 53 8.09 4.37 -1.09
C LEU A 53 8.51 3.86 -2.47
N ILE A 54 7.89 2.78 -2.95
CA ILE A 54 8.19 2.18 -4.25
C ILE A 54 7.42 2.88 -5.38
N ALA A 55 6.15 3.22 -5.14
CA ALA A 55 5.25 3.79 -6.14
C ALA A 55 5.73 5.16 -6.63
N ILE A 56 6.18 6.04 -5.73
CA ILE A 56 6.62 7.41 -6.09
C ILE A 56 7.73 7.39 -7.17
N PRO A 57 8.88 6.72 -6.97
CA PRO A 57 9.93 6.66 -8.00
C PRO A 57 9.50 5.86 -9.23
N ALA A 58 8.68 4.81 -9.08
CA ALA A 58 8.19 4.03 -10.20
C ALA A 58 7.28 4.87 -11.13
N THR A 59 6.34 5.61 -10.57
CA THR A 59 5.47 6.55 -11.33
C THR A 59 6.31 7.65 -11.98
N GLY A 60 7.30 8.21 -11.27
CA GLY A 60 8.23 9.18 -11.82
C GLY A 60 8.96 8.69 -13.07
N ARG A 61 9.50 7.46 -13.03
CA ARG A 61 10.17 6.83 -14.19
C ARG A 61 9.22 6.64 -15.38
N ILE A 62 8.00 6.17 -15.15
CA ILE A 62 7.00 6.02 -16.22
C ILE A 62 6.67 7.38 -16.84
N TRP A 63 6.61 8.43 -16.03
CA TRP A 63 6.35 9.78 -16.50
C TRP A 63 7.52 10.37 -17.30
N GLN A 64 8.75 10.08 -16.88
CA GLN A 64 9.97 10.39 -17.62
C GLN A 64 10.00 9.68 -18.98
N LEU A 65 9.71 8.38 -19.03
CA LEU A 65 9.59 7.60 -20.28
C LEU A 65 8.57 8.22 -21.24
N ARG A 66 7.38 8.59 -20.74
CA ARG A 66 6.32 9.21 -21.54
C ARG A 66 6.73 10.57 -22.12
N ARG A 67 7.49 11.37 -21.37
CA ARG A 67 8.04 12.64 -21.89
C ARG A 67 9.17 12.39 -22.88
N GLY A 68 10.02 11.38 -22.61
CA GLY A 68 11.13 10.85 -23.42
C GLY A 68 10.80 10.59 -24.89
N ILE A 69 9.62 10.02 -25.11
CA ILE A 69 9.20 9.55 -26.44
C ILE A 69 8.88 10.71 -27.40
N ARG A 70 8.67 11.94 -26.91
CA ARG A 70 8.27 13.09 -27.74
C ARG A 70 9.43 13.85 -28.39
N HIS A 71 10.68 13.43 -28.19
CA HIS A 71 11.87 14.11 -28.73
C HIS A 71 12.78 13.23 -29.62
N ASN A 72 12.39 11.99 -29.93
CA ASN A 72 13.19 11.08 -30.76
C ASN A 72 12.61 10.81 -32.17
N HIS A 73 11.78 11.70 -32.70
CA HIS A 73 11.48 11.78 -34.14
C HIS A 73 12.24 12.98 -34.73
N THR A 74 13.49 12.77 -35.06
CA THR A 74 14.20 13.58 -36.06
C THR A 74 14.33 12.71 -37.33
N PRO A 75 13.96 13.23 -38.52
CA PRO A 75 13.83 12.49 -39.79
C PRO A 75 15.15 11.96 -40.34
#